data_AF-W0FL20-F1
#
_entry.id   AF-W0FL20-F1
#
_cell.length_a   1.000
_cell.length_b   1.000
_cell.length_c   1.000
_cell.angle_alpha   90.00
_cell.angle_beta   90.00
_cell.angle_gamma   90.00
#
_symmetry.space_group_name_H-M   'P 1'
#
loop_
_entity.id
_entity.type
_entity.pdbx_description
1 polymer ?
#
loop_
_entity_poly.entity_id
_entity_poly.type
_entity_poly.pdbx_seq_one_letter_code
_entity_poly.pdbx_strand_id
1 'polypeptide(L)'
;GTEFKNPTTEKSSMNFLISLTSEKWQARLAEAYKSYYGKDWENTGEFDNISYEWIYNFLMNCTFVSKDSTIAADVANGAAGSAGLFVFSKLRSVDATNMTVVANDGIEGFAGLMYPIYSMVAANAKYPYTACLYINYLLSPEGYGNIFGSQMGTYSVNTSIGISDNAKSYGDQPLSFWQDCLVFEDAEQVQNVYFEASDKITQWCAAKQ
;
A
#
# COMPACT_ATOMS: atom_id res chain seq x y z
N GLY A 1 13.95 12.34 -4.30
CA GLY A 1 14.11 11.12 -3.48
C GLY A 1 12.74 10.60 -3.14
N THR A 2 12.60 9.31 -2.84
CA THR A 2 11.28 8.73 -2.51
C THR A 2 11.04 8.74 -1.01
N GLU A 3 9.94 9.29 -0.55
CA GLU A 3 9.54 9.29 0.85
C GLU A 3 8.66 8.09 1.21
N PHE A 4 8.87 7.55 2.40
CA PHE A 4 8.17 6.36 2.86
C PHE A 4 8.00 6.38 4.39
N LYS A 5 6.94 5.76 4.89
CA LYS A 5 6.76 5.60 6.33
C LYS A 5 7.68 4.52 6.86
N ASN A 6 8.35 4.82 7.98
CA ASN A 6 9.33 3.91 8.57
C ASN A 6 8.67 2.56 8.91
N PRO A 7 9.07 1.43 8.28
CA PRO A 7 8.43 0.14 8.53
C PRO A 7 8.68 -0.39 9.94
N THR A 8 9.69 0.11 10.68
CA THR A 8 9.92 -0.32 12.06
C THR A 8 8.92 0.29 13.06
N THR A 9 8.21 1.35 12.67
CA THR A 9 7.18 1.99 13.50
C THR A 9 5.79 1.97 12.87
N GLU A 10 5.69 1.72 11.56
CA GLU A 10 4.43 1.65 10.82
C GLU A 10 4.16 0.23 10.31
N LYS A 11 3.16 -0.44 10.92
CA LYS A 11 2.83 -1.83 10.59
C LYS A 11 2.38 -2.03 9.14
N SER A 12 1.61 -1.11 8.57
CA SER A 12 1.17 -1.19 7.17
C SER A 12 2.35 -1.17 6.19
N SER A 13 3.38 -0.38 6.50
CA SER A 13 4.62 -0.29 5.73
C SER A 13 5.46 -1.56 5.86
N MET A 14 5.56 -2.15 7.05
CA MET A 14 6.19 -3.46 7.24
C MET A 14 5.46 -4.56 6.46
N ASN A 15 4.14 -4.65 6.63
CA ASN A 15 3.32 -5.67 5.96
C ASN A 15 3.38 -5.56 4.43
N PHE A 16 3.47 -4.35 3.89
CA PHE A 16 3.70 -4.12 2.45
C PHE A 16 4.97 -4.76 1.96
N LEU A 17 6.11 -4.46 2.61
CA LEU A 17 7.40 -5.01 2.24
C LEU A 17 7.40 -6.53 2.38
N ILE A 18 6.76 -7.07 3.42
CA ILE A 18 6.63 -8.52 3.60
C ILE A 18 5.74 -9.13 2.51
N SER A 19 4.64 -8.48 2.10
CA SER A 19 3.74 -9.00 1.06
C SER A 19 4.45 -9.16 -0.29
N LEU A 20 5.44 -8.30 -0.58
CA LEU A 20 6.28 -8.40 -1.77
C LEU A 20 7.10 -9.70 -1.83
N THR A 21 7.33 -10.38 -0.70
CA THR A 21 8.12 -11.62 -0.67
C THR A 21 7.33 -12.85 -1.12
N SER A 22 6.02 -12.74 -1.40
CA SER A 22 5.24 -13.83 -2.00
C SER A 22 5.72 -14.17 -3.42
N GLU A 23 5.54 -15.42 -3.84
CA GLU A 23 5.93 -15.90 -5.18
C GLU A 23 5.31 -15.05 -6.30
N LYS A 24 4.04 -14.62 -6.13
CA LYS A 24 3.34 -13.75 -7.08
C LYS A 24 4.10 -12.44 -7.31
N TRP A 25 4.52 -11.77 -6.24
CA TRP A 25 5.20 -10.48 -6.34
C TRP A 25 6.68 -10.62 -6.72
N GLN A 26 7.33 -11.73 -6.36
CA GLN A 26 8.66 -12.07 -6.88
C GLN A 26 8.64 -12.20 -8.41
N ALA A 27 7.67 -12.95 -8.97
CA ALA A 27 7.55 -13.11 -10.42
C ALA A 27 7.32 -11.77 -11.13
N ARG A 28 6.43 -10.94 -10.58
CA ARG A 28 6.13 -9.62 -11.15
C ARG A 28 7.29 -8.63 -11.05
N LEU A 29 8.09 -8.70 -9.98
CA LEU A 29 9.34 -7.95 -9.86
C LEU A 29 10.39 -8.43 -10.87
N ALA A 30 10.47 -9.74 -11.14
CA ALA A 30 11.40 -10.28 -12.13
C ALA A 30 11.04 -9.83 -13.56
N GLU A 31 9.75 -9.79 -13.90
CA GLU A 31 9.27 -9.22 -15.17
C GLU A 31 9.63 -7.73 -15.30
N ALA A 32 9.35 -6.94 -14.26
CA ALA A 32 9.70 -5.52 -14.24
C ALA A 32 11.22 -5.30 -14.33
N TYR A 33 12.02 -6.11 -13.64
CA TYR A 33 13.48 -6.08 -13.73
C TYR A 33 13.94 -6.36 -15.16
N LYS A 34 13.39 -7.41 -15.79
CA LYS A 34 13.75 -7.78 -17.17
C LYS A 34 13.42 -6.69 -18.16
N SER A 35 12.24 -6.08 -18.04
CA SER A 35 11.84 -4.99 -18.91
C SER A 35 12.71 -3.75 -18.74
N TYR A 36 13.05 -3.39 -17.50
CA TYR A 36 13.88 -2.23 -17.20
C TYR A 36 15.35 -2.42 -17.59
N TYR A 37 15.96 -3.56 -17.27
CA TYR A 37 17.39 -3.81 -17.49
C TYR A 37 17.70 -4.57 -18.79
N GLY A 38 16.68 -5.08 -19.49
CA GLY A 38 16.84 -5.89 -20.70
C GLY A 38 17.43 -7.29 -20.47
N LYS A 39 17.50 -7.76 -19.22
CA LYS A 39 18.07 -9.07 -18.84
C LYS A 39 17.32 -9.70 -17.67
N ASP A 40 17.34 -11.02 -17.58
CA ASP A 40 16.77 -11.73 -16.44
C ASP A 40 17.54 -11.40 -15.15
N TRP A 41 16.83 -11.38 -14.03
CA TRP A 41 17.45 -11.29 -12.72
C TRP A 41 18.14 -12.61 -12.37
N GLU A 42 19.35 -12.52 -11.84
CA GLU A 42 20.14 -13.68 -11.43
C GLU A 42 20.42 -13.58 -9.93
N ASN A 43 20.10 -14.64 -9.19
CA ASN A 43 20.42 -14.68 -7.77
C ASN A 43 21.94 -14.85 -7.57
N THR A 44 22.61 -13.79 -7.11
CA THR A 44 24.04 -13.79 -6.80
C THR A 44 24.37 -14.45 -5.44
N GLY A 45 23.35 -14.78 -4.65
CA GLY A 45 23.44 -15.30 -3.29
C GLY A 45 23.47 -14.23 -2.19
N GLU A 46 23.43 -12.95 -2.54
CA GLU A 46 23.41 -11.84 -1.57
C GLU A 46 22.03 -11.66 -0.91
N PHE A 47 20.96 -11.90 -1.67
CA PHE A 47 19.58 -11.82 -1.21
C PHE A 47 18.85 -13.13 -1.48
N ASP A 48 17.94 -13.54 -0.60
CA ASP A 48 17.24 -14.83 -0.77
C ASP A 48 16.39 -14.86 -2.05
N ASN A 49 15.87 -13.71 -2.47
CA ASN A 49 15.10 -13.52 -3.69
C ASN A 49 15.12 -12.06 -4.15
N ILE A 50 14.63 -11.83 -5.36
CA ILE A 50 14.55 -10.51 -5.98
C ILE A 50 13.76 -9.48 -5.14
N SER A 51 12.73 -9.91 -4.41
CA SER A 51 11.96 -9.00 -3.57
C SER A 51 12.81 -8.44 -2.45
N TYR A 52 13.65 -9.25 -1.81
CA TYR A 52 14.57 -8.77 -0.78
C TYR A 52 15.62 -7.81 -1.32
N GLU A 53 16.16 -8.07 -2.52
CA GLU A 53 17.05 -7.11 -3.19
C GLU A 53 16.34 -5.78 -3.47
N TRP A 54 15.11 -5.82 -4.00
CA TRP A 54 14.32 -4.62 -4.25
C TRP A 54 14.03 -3.86 -2.95
N ILE A 55 13.60 -4.56 -1.89
CA ILE A 55 13.30 -3.97 -0.58
C ILE A 55 14.55 -3.32 0.01
N TYR A 56 15.69 -4.00 -0.01
CA TYR A 56 16.95 -3.45 0.48
C TYR A 56 17.30 -2.16 -0.26
N ASN A 57 17.33 -2.21 -1.59
CA ASN A 57 17.66 -1.04 -2.42
C ASN A 57 16.66 0.10 -2.24
N PHE A 58 15.37 -0.19 -2.14
CA PHE A 58 14.33 0.80 -1.85
C PHE A 58 14.56 1.47 -0.49
N LEU A 59 14.77 0.69 0.57
CA LEU A 59 15.02 1.20 1.92
C LEU A 59 16.29 2.04 1.99
N MET A 60 17.36 1.63 1.30
CA MET A 60 18.61 2.41 1.27
C MET A 60 18.44 3.76 0.57
N ASN A 61 17.52 3.87 -0.40
CA ASN A 61 17.31 5.09 -1.19
C ASN A 61 16.11 5.96 -0.74
N CYS A 62 15.20 5.45 0.08
CA CYS A 62 14.05 6.24 0.54
C CYS A 62 14.38 7.15 1.73
N THR A 63 13.57 8.19 1.97
CA THR A 63 13.60 9.01 3.19
C THR A 63 12.45 8.62 4.10
N PHE A 64 12.73 8.39 5.39
CA PHE A 64 11.68 8.04 6.35
C PHE A 64 10.94 9.27 6.88
N VAL A 65 9.61 9.25 6.75
CA VAL A 65 8.71 10.30 7.21
C VAL A 65 7.60 9.67 8.06
N SER A 66 7.16 10.35 9.13
CA SER A 66 6.23 9.75 10.11
C SER A 66 4.75 9.87 9.74
N LYS A 67 4.39 10.77 8.82
CA LYS A 67 2.99 11.10 8.51
C LYS A 67 2.73 11.14 7.02
N ASP A 68 1.67 10.45 6.59
CA ASP A 68 1.18 10.50 5.20
C ASP A 68 0.87 11.93 4.72
N SER A 69 0.35 12.78 5.61
CA SER A 69 0.08 14.18 5.27
C SER A 69 1.34 15.00 5.01
N THR A 70 2.45 14.65 5.66
CA THR A 70 3.73 15.30 5.45
C THR A 70 4.29 14.86 4.10
N ILE A 71 4.29 13.54 3.83
CA ILE A 71 4.73 13.00 2.52
C ILE A 71 3.92 13.64 1.37
N ALA A 72 2.60 13.69 1.49
CA ALA A 72 1.76 14.31 0.46
C ALA A 72 2.12 15.77 0.22
N ALA A 73 2.37 16.56 1.28
CA ALA A 73 2.75 17.96 1.18
C ALA A 73 4.16 18.13 0.60
N ASP A 74 5.10 17.28 0.99
CA ASP A 74 6.50 17.33 0.54
C ASP A 74 6.62 16.95 -0.94
N VAL A 75 5.84 15.97 -1.41
CA VAL A 75 5.75 15.63 -2.84
C VAL A 75 5.07 16.76 -3.63
N ALA A 76 3.96 17.32 -3.13
CA ALA A 76 3.24 18.40 -3.82
C ALA A 76 4.10 19.67 -3.99
N ASN A 77 4.93 19.99 -3.00
CA ASN A 77 5.81 21.16 -3.00
C ASN A 77 7.25 20.84 -3.46
N GLY A 78 7.51 19.59 -3.81
CA GLY A 78 8.83 19.08 -4.15
C GLY A 78 9.29 19.48 -5.54
N ALA A 79 10.57 19.23 -5.83
CA ALA A 79 11.09 19.34 -7.19
C ALA A 79 10.57 18.19 -8.07
N ALA A 80 10.67 18.34 -9.40
CA ALA A 80 10.37 17.25 -10.33
C ALA A 80 11.17 15.98 -9.96
N GLY A 81 10.49 14.84 -9.88
CA GLY A 81 11.07 13.58 -9.42
C GLY A 81 11.03 13.35 -7.91
N SER A 82 10.45 14.28 -7.13
CA SER A 82 9.97 13.95 -5.78
C SER A 82 8.87 12.88 -5.87
N ALA A 83 9.01 11.84 -5.07
CA ALA A 83 8.07 10.73 -5.02
C ALA A 83 7.79 10.37 -3.56
N GLY A 84 6.64 9.75 -3.30
CA GLY A 84 6.31 9.30 -1.97
C GLY A 84 5.19 8.29 -1.98
N LEU A 85 5.24 7.34 -1.06
CA LEU A 85 4.16 6.38 -0.83
C LEU A 85 3.39 6.80 0.43
N PHE A 86 2.12 7.15 0.24
CA PHE A 86 1.23 7.61 1.30
C PHE A 86 -0.22 7.25 0.98
N VAL A 87 -1.10 7.28 1.98
CA VAL A 87 -2.52 6.95 1.80
C VAL A 87 -3.18 7.91 0.80
N PHE A 88 -3.80 7.36 -0.26
CA PHE A 88 -4.40 8.11 -1.38
C PHE A 88 -5.33 9.26 -0.96
N SER A 89 -6.09 9.06 0.11
CA SER A 89 -6.97 10.09 0.69
C SER A 89 -6.29 11.41 1.08
N LYS A 90 -4.95 11.47 1.17
CA LYS A 90 -4.21 12.71 1.47
C LYS A 90 -4.11 13.67 0.29
N LEU A 91 -4.40 13.26 -0.94
CA LEU A 91 -4.45 14.18 -2.08
C LEU A 91 -5.49 15.28 -1.91
N ARG A 92 -6.56 15.06 -1.13
CA ARG A 92 -7.55 16.11 -0.80
C ARG A 92 -6.99 17.26 0.03
N SER A 93 -5.82 17.07 0.64
CA SER A 93 -5.21 18.02 1.58
C SER A 93 -4.08 18.84 0.95
N VAL A 94 -3.79 18.64 -0.34
CA VAL A 94 -2.71 19.31 -1.07
C VAL A 94 -3.19 19.75 -2.45
N ASP A 95 -2.48 20.70 -3.06
CA ASP A 95 -2.66 21.00 -4.48
C ASP A 95 -1.95 19.92 -5.30
N ALA A 96 -2.73 18.98 -5.83
CA ALA A 96 -2.23 17.84 -6.60
C ALA A 96 -2.01 18.17 -8.09
N THR A 97 -2.13 19.43 -8.51
CA THR A 97 -2.02 19.82 -9.94
C THR A 97 -0.70 19.40 -10.58
N ASN A 98 0.38 19.36 -9.79
CA ASN A 98 1.73 18.96 -10.25
C ASN A 98 2.10 17.53 -9.86
N MET A 99 1.14 16.74 -9.37
CA MET A 99 1.37 15.37 -8.93
C MET A 99 0.79 14.38 -9.94
N THR A 100 1.46 13.24 -10.10
CA THR A 100 0.91 12.12 -10.87
C THR A 100 0.79 10.91 -9.97
N VAL A 101 -0.38 10.26 -10.01
CA VAL A 101 -0.58 8.96 -9.37
C VAL A 101 0.00 7.91 -10.29
N VAL A 102 1.12 7.34 -9.88
CA VAL A 102 1.98 6.42 -10.66
C VAL A 102 1.21 5.29 -11.34
N ALA A 103 0.16 4.76 -10.71
CA ALA A 103 -0.68 3.71 -11.30
C ALA A 103 -1.31 4.10 -12.65
N ASN A 104 -1.54 5.40 -12.87
CA ASN A 104 -2.16 5.92 -14.10
C ASN A 104 -1.17 6.05 -15.27
N ASP A 105 0.13 5.86 -15.03
CA ASP A 105 1.19 5.95 -16.04
C ASP A 105 1.62 4.58 -16.60
N GLY A 106 0.90 3.50 -16.25
CA GLY A 106 1.17 2.17 -16.80
C GLY A 106 2.47 1.55 -16.29
N ILE A 107 2.86 1.85 -15.06
CA ILE A 107 4.09 1.30 -14.45
C ILE A 107 4.06 -0.23 -14.40
N GLU A 108 5.17 -0.82 -14.81
CA GLU A 108 5.46 -2.24 -14.63
C GLU A 108 5.97 -2.53 -13.22
N GLY A 109 5.64 -3.71 -12.69
CA GLY A 109 5.79 -3.99 -11.26
C GLY A 109 4.54 -3.57 -10.49
N PHE A 110 4.62 -2.64 -9.55
CA PHE A 110 3.47 -2.18 -8.75
C PHE A 110 3.51 -0.67 -8.51
N ALA A 111 2.33 -0.10 -8.23
CA ALA A 111 2.14 1.32 -8.00
C ALA A 111 1.87 1.68 -6.52
N GLY A 112 1.81 0.70 -5.62
CA GLY A 112 1.59 0.93 -4.19
C GLY A 112 1.03 -0.29 -3.46
N LEU A 113 0.32 -0.05 -2.36
CA LEU A 113 -0.26 -1.05 -1.46
C LEU A 113 -1.77 -0.85 -1.31
N MET A 114 -2.51 -1.95 -1.27
CA MET A 114 -3.88 -2.06 -0.77
C MET A 114 -3.91 -3.02 0.41
N TYR A 115 -4.65 -2.70 1.46
CA TYR A 115 -4.85 -3.61 2.58
C TYR A 115 -6.31 -3.55 3.06
N PRO A 116 -6.86 -4.68 3.51
CA PRO A 116 -8.22 -4.72 4.05
C PRO A 116 -8.28 -4.05 5.42
N ILE A 117 -9.40 -3.40 5.71
CA ILE A 117 -9.76 -2.94 7.05
C ILE A 117 -10.85 -3.87 7.57
N TYR A 118 -10.59 -4.51 8.72
CA TYR A 118 -11.50 -5.48 9.31
C TYR A 118 -12.36 -4.84 10.40
N SER A 119 -13.67 -5.09 10.34
CA SER A 119 -14.55 -4.89 11.49
C SER A 119 -14.64 -6.19 12.29
N MET A 120 -14.25 -6.16 13.56
CA MET A 120 -14.21 -7.35 14.43
C MET A 120 -15.09 -7.16 15.66
N VAL A 121 -15.69 -8.25 16.14
CA VAL A 121 -16.42 -8.28 17.42
C VAL A 121 -15.53 -8.93 18.46
N ALA A 122 -15.22 -8.21 19.54
CA ALA A 122 -14.44 -8.76 20.64
C ALA A 122 -15.17 -9.97 21.26
N ALA A 123 -14.41 -11.03 21.57
CA ALA A 123 -14.97 -12.29 22.10
C ALA A 123 -15.77 -12.09 23.41
N ASN A 124 -15.43 -11.05 24.19
CA ASN A 124 -16.10 -10.68 25.45
C ASN A 124 -16.98 -9.43 25.31
N ALA A 125 -17.40 -9.06 24.09
CA ALA A 125 -18.25 -7.88 23.89
C ALA A 125 -19.54 -7.99 24.72
N LYS A 126 -19.91 -6.91 25.42
CA LYS A 126 -21.14 -6.85 26.24
C LYS A 126 -22.40 -7.06 25.40
N TYR A 127 -22.39 -6.58 24.15
CA TYR A 127 -23.53 -6.63 23.23
C TYR A 127 -23.08 -7.14 21.84
N PRO A 128 -22.73 -8.43 21.70
CA PRO A 128 -22.11 -8.95 20.48
C PRO A 128 -23.08 -8.88 19.29
N TYR A 129 -24.37 -9.15 19.51
CA TYR A 129 -25.39 -9.07 18.46
C TYR A 129 -25.63 -7.64 17.97
N THR A 130 -25.58 -6.65 18.87
CA THR A 130 -25.67 -5.23 18.47
C THR A 130 -24.46 -4.82 17.66
N ALA A 131 -23.26 -5.28 18.02
CA ALA A 131 -22.05 -5.05 17.22
C ALA A 131 -22.17 -5.69 15.82
N CYS A 132 -22.66 -6.94 15.72
CA CYS A 132 -22.93 -7.59 14.44
C CYS A 132 -23.94 -6.80 13.59
N LEU A 133 -25.03 -6.30 14.20
CA LEU A 133 -26.01 -5.47 13.51
C LEU A 133 -25.39 -4.18 12.98
N TYR A 134 -24.53 -3.53 13.77
CA TYR A 134 -23.82 -2.33 13.34
C TYR A 134 -22.87 -2.63 12.18
N ILE A 135 -22.09 -3.71 12.24
CA ILE A 135 -21.22 -4.15 11.13
C ILE A 135 -22.04 -4.43 9.86
N ASN A 136 -23.19 -5.08 9.99
CA ASN A 136 -24.09 -5.30 8.84
C ASN A 136 -24.57 -3.98 8.23
N TYR A 137 -24.89 -2.98 9.06
CA TYR A 137 -25.17 -1.62 8.59
C TYR A 137 -23.97 -0.99 7.88
N LEU A 138 -22.75 -1.08 8.43
CA LEU A 138 -21.53 -0.56 7.79
C LEU A 138 -21.31 -1.10 6.38
N LEU A 139 -21.69 -2.35 6.12
CA LEU A 139 -21.54 -3.03 4.83
C LEU A 139 -22.69 -2.77 3.85
N SER A 140 -23.76 -2.13 4.31
CA SER A 140 -24.87 -1.70 3.45
C SER A 140 -24.47 -0.47 2.60
N PRO A 141 -25.17 -0.20 1.47
CA PRO A 141 -24.94 1.03 0.69
C PRO A 141 -25.05 2.31 1.51
N GLU A 142 -26.03 2.39 2.41
CA GLU A 142 -26.25 3.55 3.27
C GLU A 142 -25.12 3.73 4.28
N GLY A 143 -24.80 2.68 5.05
CA GLY A 143 -23.76 2.77 6.07
C GLY A 143 -22.37 3.00 5.48
N TYR A 144 -22.04 2.32 4.38
CA TYR A 144 -20.79 2.55 3.66
C TYR A 144 -20.71 4.00 3.16
N GLY A 145 -21.74 4.49 2.47
CA GLY A 145 -21.76 5.86 1.93
C GLY A 145 -21.57 6.93 3.01
N ASN A 146 -22.19 6.74 4.18
CA ASN A 146 -22.12 7.69 5.29
C ASN A 146 -20.76 7.71 5.99
N ILE A 147 -20.01 6.60 5.99
CA ILE A 147 -18.82 6.44 6.85
C ILE A 147 -17.53 6.42 6.04
N PHE A 148 -17.50 5.72 4.90
CA PHE A 148 -16.31 5.50 4.10
C PHE A 148 -16.45 6.06 2.68
N GLY A 149 -17.58 5.82 2.04
CA GLY A 149 -17.78 5.98 0.59
C GLY A 149 -17.72 7.39 0.05
N SER A 150 -17.68 8.42 0.89
CA SER A 150 -17.48 9.81 0.44
C SER A 150 -16.02 10.12 0.06
N GLN A 151 -15.06 9.25 0.42
CA GLN A 151 -13.62 9.52 0.27
C GLN A 151 -12.96 8.57 -0.73
N MET A 152 -11.95 9.10 -1.44
CA MET A 152 -11.06 8.32 -2.32
C MET A 152 -10.23 7.31 -1.52
N GLY A 153 -9.81 6.23 -2.18
CA GLY A 153 -8.96 5.19 -1.60
C GLY A 153 -9.69 4.30 -0.59
N THR A 154 -11.02 4.23 -0.65
CA THR A 154 -11.84 3.30 0.13
C THR A 154 -12.74 2.50 -0.80
N TYR A 155 -12.82 1.19 -0.57
CA TYR A 155 -13.56 0.27 -1.43
C TYR A 155 -14.41 -0.65 -0.56
N SER A 156 -15.70 -0.76 -0.90
CA SER A 156 -16.60 -1.69 -0.23
C SER A 156 -16.34 -3.12 -0.71
N VAL A 157 -16.46 -4.08 0.20
CA VAL A 157 -16.53 -5.51 -0.16
C VAL A 157 -17.86 -5.88 -0.81
N ASN A 158 -18.89 -5.03 -0.65
CA ASN A 158 -20.12 -5.16 -1.42
C ASN A 158 -19.89 -4.58 -2.83
N THR A 159 -19.64 -5.45 -3.80
CA THR A 159 -19.28 -5.10 -5.17
C THR A 159 -20.38 -4.38 -5.96
N SER A 160 -21.61 -4.30 -5.42
CA SER A 160 -22.66 -3.45 -6.00
C SER A 160 -22.44 -1.96 -5.71
N ILE A 161 -21.54 -1.61 -4.80
CA ILE A 161 -21.23 -0.23 -4.42
C ILE A 161 -19.99 0.22 -5.19
N GLY A 162 -20.18 1.17 -6.11
CA GLY A 162 -19.07 1.82 -6.82
C GLY A 162 -18.39 2.92 -5.98
N ILE A 163 -17.32 3.49 -6.52
CA ILE A 163 -16.68 4.68 -5.96
C ILE A 163 -17.57 5.93 -6.16
N SER A 164 -17.52 6.88 -5.21
CA SER A 164 -18.30 8.12 -5.28
C SER A 164 -17.80 9.07 -6.37
N ASP A 165 -18.67 9.99 -6.82
CA ASP A 165 -18.26 11.01 -7.79
C ASP A 165 -17.18 11.94 -7.25
N ASN A 166 -17.17 12.19 -5.93
CA ASN A 166 -16.07 12.89 -5.27
C ASN A 166 -14.76 12.11 -5.39
N ALA A 167 -14.74 10.79 -5.20
CA ALA A 167 -13.52 10.00 -5.41
C ALA A 167 -13.04 10.10 -6.87
N LYS A 168 -13.96 9.99 -7.84
CA LYS A 168 -13.64 10.13 -9.27
C LYS A 168 -13.03 11.50 -9.61
N SER A 169 -13.49 12.59 -8.98
CA SER A 169 -12.94 13.93 -9.24
C SER A 169 -11.48 14.09 -8.81
N TYR A 170 -10.97 13.19 -7.96
CA TYR A 170 -9.54 13.11 -7.59
C TYR A 170 -8.77 12.06 -8.42
N GLY A 171 -9.37 11.53 -9.48
CA GLY A 171 -8.75 10.51 -10.34
C GLY A 171 -8.74 9.10 -9.75
N ASP A 172 -9.56 8.84 -8.71
CA ASP A 172 -9.73 7.50 -8.17
C ASP A 172 -10.38 6.56 -9.20
N GLN A 173 -10.04 5.28 -9.12
CA GLN A 173 -10.45 4.22 -10.03
C GLN A 173 -11.21 3.12 -9.28
N PRO A 174 -12.00 2.28 -9.97
CA PRO A 174 -12.64 1.12 -9.34
C PRO A 174 -11.63 0.15 -8.73
N LEU A 175 -12.04 -0.63 -7.72
CA LEU A 175 -11.18 -1.63 -7.06
C LEU A 175 -10.48 -2.58 -8.05
N SER A 176 -11.16 -2.96 -9.14
CA SER A 176 -10.60 -3.84 -10.18
C SER A 176 -9.35 -3.26 -10.84
N PHE A 177 -9.29 -1.95 -11.06
CA PHE A 177 -8.08 -1.29 -11.57
C PHE A 177 -6.93 -1.42 -10.58
N TRP A 178 -7.21 -1.17 -9.30
CA TRP A 178 -6.19 -1.25 -8.24
C TRP A 178 -5.71 -2.67 -7.97
N GLN A 179 -6.58 -3.68 -8.14
CA GLN A 179 -6.23 -5.10 -8.05
C GLN A 179 -5.16 -5.51 -9.06
N ASP A 180 -5.11 -4.82 -10.20
CA ASP A 180 -4.13 -5.09 -11.24
C ASP A 180 -2.79 -4.42 -10.97
N CYS A 181 -2.71 -3.32 -10.22
CA CYS A 181 -1.48 -2.53 -10.09
C CYS A 181 -0.94 -2.36 -8.67
N LEU A 182 -1.70 -2.70 -7.62
CA LEU A 182 -1.25 -2.58 -6.22
C LEU A 182 -0.86 -3.93 -5.63
N VAL A 183 0.08 -3.88 -4.70
CA VAL A 183 0.36 -4.97 -3.76
C VAL A 183 -0.82 -5.09 -2.83
N PHE A 184 -1.56 -6.19 -2.90
CA PHE A 184 -2.57 -6.49 -1.89
C PHE A 184 -1.90 -7.18 -0.71
N GLU A 185 -2.18 -6.71 0.51
CA GLU A 185 -1.72 -7.37 1.72
C GLU A 185 -2.24 -8.81 1.74
N ASP A 186 -1.30 -9.75 1.77
CA ASP A 186 -1.58 -11.17 1.94
C ASP A 186 -1.35 -11.50 3.42
N ALA A 187 -2.44 -11.52 4.20
CA ALA A 187 -2.37 -11.71 5.64
C ALA A 187 -1.77 -13.08 6.02
N GLU A 188 -1.97 -14.12 5.21
CA GLU A 188 -1.43 -15.46 5.46
C GLU A 188 0.08 -15.48 5.21
N GLN A 189 0.52 -14.96 4.06
CA GLN A 189 1.95 -14.82 3.76
C GLN A 189 2.65 -13.96 4.83
N VAL A 190 2.07 -12.81 5.16
CA VAL A 190 2.62 -11.91 6.17
C VAL A 190 2.77 -12.63 7.49
N GLN A 191 1.76 -13.36 7.96
CA GLN A 191 1.83 -14.12 9.21
C GLN A 191 2.89 -15.23 9.17
N ASN A 192 2.97 -15.98 8.08
CA ASN A 192 3.85 -17.13 7.94
C ASN A 192 5.33 -16.74 7.98
N VAL A 193 5.69 -15.58 7.42
CA VAL A 193 7.09 -15.15 7.29
C VAL A 193 7.44 -13.93 8.15
N TYR A 194 6.50 -13.44 8.97
CA TYR A 194 6.64 -12.14 9.63
C TYR A 194 7.95 -12.00 10.40
N PHE A 195 8.27 -12.98 11.24
CA PHE A 195 9.41 -12.90 12.14
C PHE A 195 10.73 -12.75 11.36
N GLU A 196 10.98 -13.64 10.40
CA GLU A 196 12.21 -13.62 9.62
C GLU A 196 12.29 -12.38 8.72
N ALA A 197 11.21 -12.06 8.01
CA ALA A 197 11.20 -10.93 7.08
C ALA A 197 11.31 -9.58 7.80
N SER A 198 10.59 -9.40 8.92
CA SER A 198 10.65 -8.16 9.69
C SER A 198 11.98 -7.97 10.40
N ASP A 199 12.66 -9.04 10.83
CA ASP A 199 14.00 -8.97 11.41
C ASP A 199 15.01 -8.45 10.38
N LYS A 200 15.04 -9.03 9.17
CA LYS A 200 15.89 -8.56 8.06
C LYS A 200 15.62 -7.09 7.71
N ILE A 201 14.35 -6.74 7.52
CA ILE A 201 13.95 -5.36 7.20
C ILE A 201 14.38 -4.39 8.30
N THR A 202 14.20 -4.77 9.57
CA THR A 202 14.57 -3.94 10.72
C THR A 202 16.08 -3.74 10.78
N GLN A 203 16.87 -4.78 10.53
CA GLN A 203 18.34 -4.68 10.46
C GLN A 203 18.78 -3.73 9.34
N TRP A 204 18.17 -3.80 8.16
CA TRP A 204 18.45 -2.85 7.08
C TRP A 204 18.06 -1.41 7.43
N CYS A 205 16.90 -1.20 8.05
CA CYS A 205 16.49 0.12 8.52
C CYS A 205 17.46 0.68 9.57
N ALA A 206 18.04 -0.17 10.42
CA ALA A 206 19.06 0.25 11.39
C ALA A 206 20.40 0.59 10.72
N ALA A 207 20.81 -0.17 9.70
CA ALA A 207 22.05 0.06 8.94
C ALA A 207 22.02 1.31 8.06
N LYS A 208 20.83 1.85 7.77
CA LYS A 208 20.62 3.10 7.04
C LYS A 208 21.05 4.36 7.83
N GLN A 209 21.03 4.29 9.16
CA GLN A 209 21.33 5.42 10.06
C GLN A 209 22.82 5.77 10.06
#